data_AF-A0A9R1KPE8-F1
#
_entry.id   AF-A0A9R1KPE8-F1
#
_cell.length_a   1.000
_cell.length_b   1.000
_cell.length_c   1.000
_cell.angle_alpha   90.00
_cell.angle_beta   90.00
_cell.angle_gamma   90.00
#
_symmetry.space_group_name_H-M   'P 1'
#
loop_
_entity.id
_entity.type
_entity.pdbx_description
1 polymer ?
#
loop_
_entity_poly.entity_id
_entity_poly.type
_entity_poly.pdbx_seq_one_letter_code
_entity_poly.pdbx_strand_id
1 'polypeptide(L)'
;MATTARPLVSVKALDGDMATDAAGVPMPHVMKAPIRPDVITFVLKQLGAYADAEKAKLSVGIRPGKGKMRNRRYINRKGPLIVYGTEGSKIVKAFRNLPGVDVANVERLNLLDLAPGGHLGRFVIWTESAFKKLDEVYGSFEASSSKKKGFVLPRPKMTNADLGRLINSDEVQSVVKPINKEVKRREARKNPLKNAAAVLKLNPYFGTARRMAVLAEAARVKARKEKINSKRTKLSAEEASKIKAAGKAWYQTMISDSDYTEFDVFSKWLGVSQ
;
A
#
# COMPACT_ATOMS: atom_id res chain seq x y z
N MET A 1 -41.09 22.87 -43.81
CA MET A 1 -41.35 22.55 -42.39
C MET A 1 -42.75 21.99 -42.30
N ALA A 2 -42.91 20.71 -41.96
CA ALA A 2 -44.23 20.11 -41.77
C ALA A 2 -44.88 20.70 -40.52
N THR A 3 -46.09 21.23 -40.66
CA THR A 3 -46.94 21.70 -39.57
C THR A 3 -47.29 20.51 -38.69
N THR A 4 -46.83 20.54 -37.44
CA THR A 4 -47.12 19.53 -36.44
C THR A 4 -48.60 19.61 -36.07
N ALA A 5 -49.43 18.75 -36.68
CA ALA A 5 -50.82 18.60 -36.30
C ALA A 5 -50.90 18.23 -34.80
N ARG A 6 -51.54 19.08 -33.99
CA ARG A 6 -51.74 18.81 -32.55
C ARG A 6 -52.73 17.64 -32.42
N PRO A 7 -52.39 16.56 -31.70
CA PRO A 7 -53.32 15.47 -31.50
C PRO A 7 -54.50 15.94 -30.61
N LEU A 8 -55.72 15.79 -31.12
CA LEU A 8 -56.98 16.13 -30.47
C LEU A 8 -57.65 14.84 -29.94
N VAL A 9 -58.53 14.97 -28.94
CA VAL A 9 -59.39 13.88 -28.46
C VAL A 9 -60.84 14.31 -28.59
N SER A 10 -61.69 13.46 -29.15
CA SER A 10 -63.14 13.64 -29.17
C SER A 10 -63.73 13.22 -27.82
N VAL A 11 -64.35 14.15 -27.09
CA VAL A 11 -65.09 13.84 -25.86
C VAL A 11 -66.55 13.65 -26.25
N LYS A 12 -67.13 12.48 -25.93
CA LYS A 12 -68.56 12.20 -26.13
C LYS A 12 -69.29 12.37 -24.81
N ALA A 13 -70.36 13.14 -24.78
CA ALA A 13 -71.29 13.17 -23.64
C ALA A 13 -72.14 11.88 -23.64
N LEU A 14 -72.49 11.39 -22.46
CA LEU A 14 -73.32 10.19 -22.29
C LEU A 14 -74.81 10.46 -22.56
N ASP A 15 -75.26 11.69 -22.31
CA ASP A 15 -76.65 12.10 -22.47
C ASP A 15 -76.70 13.42 -23.27
N GLY A 16 -76.98 13.35 -24.57
CA GLY A 16 -77.13 14.53 -25.44
C GLY A 16 -76.94 14.24 -26.91
N ASP A 17 -77.76 14.86 -27.75
CA ASP A 17 -77.84 14.62 -29.19
C ASP A 17 -76.56 15.08 -29.93
N MET A 18 -76.16 14.31 -30.95
CA MET A 18 -74.84 14.31 -31.57
C MET A 18 -74.56 15.57 -32.42
N ALA A 19 -73.88 16.58 -31.84
CA ALA A 19 -73.22 17.61 -32.63
C ALA A 19 -71.82 17.12 -33.05
N THR A 20 -71.68 16.65 -34.29
CA THR A 20 -70.41 16.19 -34.89
C THR A 20 -69.39 17.31 -35.14
N ASP A 21 -69.76 18.57 -34.87
CA ASP A 21 -69.01 19.76 -35.28
C ASP A 21 -68.27 20.45 -34.12
N ALA A 22 -68.22 19.84 -32.94
CA ALA A 22 -67.50 20.40 -31.80
C ALA A 22 -65.97 20.36 -32.04
N ALA A 23 -65.31 21.52 -31.91
CA ALA A 23 -63.86 21.63 -31.98
C ALA A 23 -63.20 20.70 -30.95
N GLY A 24 -62.44 19.71 -31.42
CA GLY A 24 -61.79 18.71 -30.55
C GLY A 24 -60.97 19.38 -29.44
N VAL A 25 -61.10 18.88 -28.21
CA VAL A 25 -60.37 19.43 -27.07
C VAL A 25 -58.88 19.06 -27.22
N PRO A 26 -57.94 19.99 -26.93
CA PRO A 26 -56.53 19.65 -26.86
C PRO A 26 -56.32 18.48 -25.90
N MET A 27 -55.70 17.40 -26.40
CA MET A 27 -55.48 16.19 -25.60
C MET A 27 -54.83 16.55 -24.24
N PRO A 28 -55.46 16.20 -23.10
CA PRO A 28 -54.98 16.57 -21.77
C PRO A 28 -53.53 16.13 -21.55
N HIS A 29 -52.73 16.97 -20.89
CA HIS A 29 -51.31 16.70 -20.62
C HIS A 29 -51.09 15.37 -19.87
N VAL A 30 -52.05 14.98 -19.02
CA VAL A 30 -52.07 13.71 -18.29
C VAL A 30 -52.09 12.50 -19.23
N MET A 31 -52.82 12.59 -20.35
CA MET A 31 -52.93 11.51 -21.35
C MET A 31 -51.72 11.44 -22.30
N LYS A 32 -50.89 12.50 -22.35
CA LYS A 32 -49.63 12.56 -23.10
C LYS A 32 -48.43 12.09 -22.29
N ALA A 33 -48.54 11.91 -20.98
CA ALA A 33 -47.39 11.78 -20.10
C ALA A 33 -46.69 10.41 -20.24
N PRO A 34 -45.47 10.33 -20.82
CA PRO A 34 -44.55 9.27 -20.41
C PRO A 34 -44.34 9.38 -18.90
N ILE A 35 -44.24 8.23 -18.22
CA ILE A 35 -44.11 8.10 -16.76
C ILE A 35 -43.26 9.25 -16.18
N ARG A 36 -43.88 10.08 -15.32
CA ARG A 36 -43.23 11.28 -14.76
C ARG A 36 -41.94 10.88 -14.04
N PRO A 37 -40.80 11.56 -14.31
CA PRO A 37 -39.56 11.33 -13.56
C PRO A 37 -39.74 11.45 -12.05
N ASP A 38 -40.64 12.32 -11.59
CA ASP A 38 -40.97 12.51 -10.17
C ASP A 38 -41.43 11.22 -9.51
N VAL A 39 -42.29 10.44 -10.17
CA VAL A 39 -42.79 9.15 -9.67
C VAL A 39 -41.65 8.14 -9.60
N ILE A 40 -40.75 8.14 -10.59
CA ILE A 40 -39.62 7.22 -10.63
C ILE A 40 -38.62 7.55 -9.52
N THR A 41 -38.31 8.83 -9.32
CA THR A 41 -37.45 9.27 -8.22
C THR A 41 -38.06 8.96 -6.86
N PHE A 42 -39.38 9.10 -6.71
CA PHE A 42 -40.09 8.69 -5.50
C PHE A 42 -39.92 7.19 -5.23
N VAL A 43 -40.16 6.33 -6.22
CA VAL A 43 -39.98 4.88 -6.09
C VAL A 43 -38.53 4.52 -5.74
N LEU A 44 -37.56 5.11 -6.43
CA LEU A 44 -36.14 4.87 -6.13
C LEU A 44 -35.74 5.33 -4.72
N LYS A 45 -36.36 6.38 -4.20
CA LYS A 45 -36.13 6.84 -2.81
C LYS A 45 -36.69 5.85 -1.81
N GLN A 46 -37.91 5.35 -2.03
CA GLN A 46 -38.52 4.33 -1.18
C GLN A 46 -37.71 3.02 -1.17
N LEU A 47 -37.13 2.66 -2.31
CA LEU A 47 -36.27 1.47 -2.44
C LEU A 47 -34.84 1.68 -1.90
N GLY A 48 -34.48 2.89 -1.46
CA GLY A 48 -33.10 3.24 -1.07
C GLY A 48 -32.10 3.31 -2.24
N ALA A 49 -32.58 3.08 -3.47
CA ALA A 49 -31.77 3.06 -4.69
C ALA A 49 -31.38 4.44 -5.22
N TYR A 50 -32.08 5.49 -4.77
CA TYR A 50 -31.91 6.84 -5.30
C TYR A 50 -30.52 7.42 -5.04
N ALA A 51 -29.86 7.07 -3.93
CA ALA A 51 -28.52 7.57 -3.61
C ALA A 51 -27.49 7.22 -4.71
N ASP A 52 -27.58 6.02 -5.29
CA ASP A 52 -26.68 5.58 -6.35
C ASP A 52 -26.99 6.26 -7.70
N ALA A 53 -28.29 6.46 -7.99
CA ALA A 53 -28.72 7.20 -9.19
C ALA A 53 -28.35 8.70 -9.09
N GLU A 54 -28.46 9.30 -7.91
CA GLU A 54 -28.07 10.69 -7.66
C GLU A 54 -26.56 10.87 -7.75
N LYS A 55 -25.77 9.94 -7.20
CA LYS A 55 -24.32 9.90 -7.39
C LYS A 55 -23.94 9.82 -8.87
N ALA A 56 -24.64 8.99 -9.65
CA ALA A 56 -24.42 8.91 -11.08
C ALA A 56 -24.77 10.24 -11.80
N LYS A 57 -25.89 10.88 -11.43
CA LYS A 57 -26.29 12.20 -11.94
C LYS A 57 -25.24 13.29 -11.66
N LEU A 58 -24.74 13.36 -10.43
CA LEU A 58 -23.73 14.35 -10.02
C LEU A 58 -22.36 14.09 -10.65
N SER A 59 -22.07 12.83 -11.01
CA SER A 59 -20.79 12.42 -11.60
C SER A 59 -20.61 12.73 -13.08
N VAL A 60 -21.61 13.33 -13.74
CA VAL A 60 -21.54 13.64 -15.17
C VAL A 60 -20.44 14.68 -15.42
N GLY A 61 -19.33 14.24 -15.99
CA GLY A 61 -18.17 15.07 -16.29
C GLY A 61 -17.86 15.12 -17.78
N ILE A 62 -17.18 16.18 -18.20
CA ILE A 62 -16.65 16.28 -19.57
C ILE A 62 -15.37 15.44 -19.68
N ARG A 63 -15.35 14.49 -20.63
CA ARG A 63 -14.20 13.62 -20.92
C ARG A 63 -12.99 14.46 -21.34
N PRO A 64 -11.81 14.28 -20.70
CA PRO A 64 -10.57 14.91 -21.15
C PRO A 64 -10.05 14.29 -22.47
N GLY A 65 -9.24 15.05 -23.19
CA GLY A 65 -8.56 14.60 -24.42
C GLY A 65 -9.43 14.50 -25.67
N LYS A 66 -8.92 13.80 -26.68
CA LYS A 66 -9.48 13.75 -28.04
C LYS A 66 -10.84 13.03 -28.13
N GLY A 67 -11.21 12.26 -27.11
CA GLY A 67 -12.52 11.60 -27.03
C GLY A 67 -13.69 12.60 -27.08
N LYS A 68 -13.48 13.82 -26.57
CA LYS A 68 -14.46 14.92 -26.62
C LYS A 68 -14.94 15.24 -28.04
N MET A 69 -14.03 15.14 -29.03
CA MET A 69 -14.33 15.41 -30.44
C MET A 69 -14.99 14.23 -31.16
N ARG A 70 -14.99 13.02 -30.56
CA ARG A 70 -15.49 11.79 -31.19
C ARG A 70 -16.81 11.33 -30.57
N ASN A 71 -17.77 12.24 -30.37
CA ASN A 71 -19.09 11.97 -29.78
C ASN A 71 -19.07 11.27 -28.41
N ARG A 72 -17.98 11.43 -27.66
CA ARG A 72 -17.74 10.83 -26.35
C ARG A 72 -17.47 11.90 -25.29
N ARG A 73 -18.17 13.04 -25.41
CA ARG A 73 -17.97 14.25 -24.60
C ARG A 73 -18.25 14.03 -23.11
N TYR A 74 -19.26 13.25 -22.76
CA TYR A 74 -19.65 13.04 -21.36
C TYR A 74 -19.25 11.65 -20.87
N ILE A 75 -18.96 11.57 -19.58
CA ILE A 75 -18.78 10.33 -18.82
C ILE A 75 -19.65 10.45 -17.57
N ASN A 76 -20.34 9.37 -17.25
CA ASN A 76 -21.11 9.22 -16.04
C ASN A 76 -20.74 7.89 -15.37
N ARG A 77 -20.84 7.83 -14.04
CA ARG A 77 -20.73 6.57 -13.30
C ARG A 77 -21.93 5.68 -13.62
N LYS A 78 -21.73 4.38 -13.46
CA LYS A 78 -22.81 3.39 -13.50
C LYS A 78 -23.53 3.42 -12.16
N GLY A 79 -24.85 3.56 -12.22
CA GLY A 79 -25.76 3.46 -11.09
C GLY A 79 -26.52 2.13 -11.12
N PRO A 80 -27.75 2.10 -10.57
CA PRO A 80 -28.54 0.88 -10.47
C PRO A 80 -28.81 0.23 -11.84
N LEU A 81 -28.78 -1.10 -11.88
CA LEU A 81 -29.27 -1.89 -13.02
C LEU A 81 -30.66 -2.41 -12.69
N ILE A 82 -31.65 -2.16 -13.54
CA ILE A 82 -33.02 -2.64 -13.34
C ILE A 82 -33.26 -3.81 -14.28
N VAL A 83 -33.58 -4.98 -13.69
CA VAL A 83 -33.81 -6.21 -14.44
C VAL A 83 -35.28 -6.60 -14.44
N TYR A 84 -35.83 -6.77 -15.64
CA TYR A 84 -37.24 -7.07 -15.86
C TYR A 84 -37.45 -8.38 -16.64
N GLY A 85 -38.53 -9.11 -16.32
CA GLY A 85 -38.85 -10.40 -16.94
C GLY A 85 -39.89 -10.33 -18.06
N THR A 86 -40.71 -9.27 -18.11
CA THR A 86 -41.84 -9.16 -19.04
C THR A 86 -41.43 -8.47 -20.34
N GLU A 87 -41.68 -9.10 -21.49
CA GLU A 87 -41.48 -8.48 -22.79
C GLU A 87 -42.40 -7.27 -22.99
N GLY A 88 -41.93 -6.23 -23.67
CA GLY A 88 -42.71 -5.01 -23.89
C GLY A 88 -42.99 -4.15 -22.64
N SER A 89 -42.35 -4.45 -21.50
CA SER A 89 -42.58 -3.70 -20.27
C SER A 89 -42.28 -2.20 -20.41
N LYS A 90 -43.22 -1.37 -19.92
CA LYS A 90 -43.11 0.10 -19.91
C LYS A 90 -41.93 0.59 -19.04
N ILE A 91 -41.35 -0.29 -18.21
CA ILE A 91 -40.18 -0.01 -17.37
C ILE A 91 -38.99 0.50 -18.18
N VAL A 92 -38.79 0.00 -19.40
CA VAL A 92 -37.68 0.41 -20.26
C VAL A 92 -37.79 1.90 -20.60
N LYS A 93 -39.00 2.36 -20.95
CA LYS A 93 -39.24 3.77 -21.29
C LYS A 93 -39.11 4.68 -20.07
N ALA A 94 -39.49 4.19 -18.90
CA ALA A 94 -39.42 4.94 -17.65
C ALA A 94 -37.96 5.21 -17.24
N PHE A 95 -37.12 4.18 -17.20
CA PHE A 95 -35.80 4.27 -16.57
C PHE A 95 -34.65 4.61 -17.54
N ARG A 96 -34.83 4.47 -18.87
CA ARG A 96 -33.75 4.70 -19.85
C ARG A 96 -33.16 6.11 -19.84
N ASN A 97 -33.93 7.12 -19.43
CA ASN A 97 -33.47 8.52 -19.43
C ASN A 97 -32.87 8.97 -18.10
N LEU A 98 -32.71 8.07 -17.12
CA LEU A 98 -32.06 8.41 -15.86
C LEU A 98 -30.54 8.26 -15.99
N PRO A 99 -29.75 9.24 -15.52
CA PRO A 99 -28.30 9.20 -15.66
C PRO A 99 -27.70 8.03 -14.87
N GLY A 100 -26.97 7.15 -15.59
CA GLY A 100 -26.27 6.01 -15.00
C GLY A 100 -27.14 4.79 -14.69
N VAL A 101 -28.47 4.90 -14.80
CA VAL A 101 -29.37 3.76 -14.65
C VAL A 101 -29.43 2.99 -15.97
N ASP A 102 -29.18 1.69 -15.92
CA ASP A 102 -29.34 0.81 -17.07
C ASP A 102 -30.55 -0.12 -16.85
N VAL A 103 -31.13 -0.61 -17.94
CA VAL A 103 -32.27 -1.54 -17.94
C VAL A 103 -31.93 -2.76 -18.78
N ALA A 104 -32.12 -3.95 -18.22
CA ALA A 104 -31.85 -5.22 -18.89
C ALA A 104 -33.02 -6.20 -18.72
N ASN A 105 -33.21 -7.08 -19.70
CA ASN A 105 -34.15 -8.19 -19.56
C ASN A 105 -33.38 -9.43 -19.11
N VAL A 106 -33.97 -10.24 -18.22
CA VAL A 106 -33.36 -11.46 -17.65
C VAL A 106 -32.83 -12.42 -18.70
N GLU A 107 -33.57 -12.59 -19.79
CA GLU A 107 -33.26 -13.60 -20.81
C GLU A 107 -32.05 -13.19 -21.67
N ARG A 108 -31.76 -11.90 -21.72
CA ARG A 108 -30.65 -11.29 -22.48
C ARG A 108 -29.71 -10.51 -21.57
N LEU A 109 -29.50 -11.03 -20.36
CA LEU A 109 -28.69 -10.37 -19.35
C LEU A 109 -27.20 -10.47 -19.70
N ASN A 110 -26.53 -9.33 -19.79
CA ASN A 110 -25.14 -9.24 -20.22
C ASN A 110 -24.19 -9.07 -19.02
N LEU A 111 -23.02 -9.70 -19.10
CA LEU A 111 -21.95 -9.52 -18.12
C LEU A 111 -21.46 -8.06 -18.07
N LEU A 112 -21.44 -7.36 -19.20
CA LEU A 112 -20.99 -5.96 -19.24
C LEU A 112 -21.93 -5.02 -18.46
N ASP A 113 -23.21 -5.38 -18.35
CA ASP A 113 -24.19 -4.64 -17.57
C ASP A 113 -24.08 -4.99 -16.08
N LEU A 114 -23.83 -6.25 -15.74
CA LEU A 114 -23.64 -6.69 -14.35
C LEU A 114 -22.30 -6.27 -13.73
N ALA A 115 -21.24 -6.29 -14.53
CA ALA A 115 -19.86 -6.07 -14.08
C ALA A 115 -19.14 -5.06 -14.99
N PRO A 116 -19.56 -3.79 -14.99
CA PRO A 116 -18.96 -2.76 -15.81
C PRO A 116 -17.48 -2.58 -15.43
N GLY A 117 -16.59 -2.68 -16.42
CA GLY A 117 -15.14 -2.62 -16.20
C GLY A 117 -14.54 -3.87 -15.53
N GLY A 118 -15.28 -4.97 -15.42
CA GLY A 118 -14.82 -6.22 -14.82
C GLY A 118 -14.93 -6.28 -13.29
N HIS A 119 -15.54 -5.28 -12.66
CA HIS A 119 -15.81 -5.29 -11.21
C HIS A 119 -17.14 -6.00 -10.92
N LEU A 120 -17.09 -7.03 -10.08
CA LEU A 120 -18.28 -7.71 -9.56
C LEU A 120 -19.04 -6.84 -8.55
N GLY A 121 -20.36 -7.04 -8.45
CA GLY A 121 -21.19 -6.39 -7.43
C GLY A 121 -21.77 -5.03 -7.83
N ARG A 122 -22.42 -4.94 -9.00
CA ARG A 122 -23.28 -3.80 -9.31
C ARG A 122 -24.58 -3.88 -8.49
N PHE A 123 -25.13 -2.73 -8.09
CA PHE A 123 -26.43 -2.69 -7.44
C PHE A 123 -27.55 -2.99 -8.45
N VAL A 124 -28.21 -4.14 -8.31
CA VAL A 124 -29.23 -4.63 -9.24
C VAL A 124 -30.59 -4.69 -8.56
N ILE A 125 -31.61 -4.13 -9.21
CA ILE A 125 -33.02 -4.16 -8.79
C ILE A 125 -33.75 -5.18 -9.66
N TRP A 126 -34.29 -6.23 -9.03
CA TRP A 126 -35.03 -7.27 -9.71
C TRP A 126 -36.54 -7.04 -9.58
N THR A 127 -37.26 -7.12 -10.70
CA THR A 127 -38.72 -7.31 -10.63
C THR A 127 -39.04 -8.74 -10.20
N GLU A 128 -40.20 -8.95 -9.57
CA GLU A 128 -40.62 -10.30 -9.15
C GLU A 128 -40.64 -11.29 -10.31
N SER A 129 -41.19 -10.88 -11.46
CA SER A 129 -41.22 -11.72 -12.67
C SER A 129 -39.82 -12.01 -13.22
N ALA A 130 -38.89 -11.08 -13.06
CA ALA A 130 -37.51 -11.30 -13.42
C ALA A 130 -36.85 -12.36 -12.53
N PHE A 131 -37.06 -12.25 -11.22
CA PHE A 131 -36.46 -13.13 -10.24
C PHE A 131 -36.94 -14.58 -10.43
N LYS A 132 -38.24 -14.78 -10.64
CA LYS A 132 -38.83 -16.11 -10.93
C LYS A 132 -38.27 -16.75 -12.21
N LYS A 133 -37.97 -15.95 -13.24
CA LYS A 133 -37.42 -16.44 -14.51
C LYS A 133 -35.95 -16.84 -14.46
N LEU A 134 -35.19 -16.48 -13.41
CA LEU A 134 -33.76 -16.80 -13.34
C LEU A 134 -33.52 -18.31 -13.32
N ASP A 135 -34.32 -19.05 -12.56
CA ASP A 135 -34.21 -20.51 -12.45
C ASP A 135 -34.52 -21.19 -13.79
N GLU A 136 -35.46 -20.67 -14.58
CA GLU A 136 -35.73 -21.18 -15.93
C GLU A 136 -34.53 -20.97 -16.88
N VAL A 137 -33.86 -19.82 -16.75
CA VAL A 137 -32.75 -19.42 -17.64
C VAL A 137 -31.45 -20.15 -17.29
N TYR A 138 -31.14 -20.30 -16.00
CA TYR A 138 -29.85 -20.80 -15.53
C TYR A 138 -29.92 -22.14 -14.80
N GLY A 139 -31.11 -22.60 -14.42
CA GLY A 139 -31.28 -23.79 -13.58
C GLY A 139 -30.97 -23.52 -12.11
N SER A 140 -30.96 -24.60 -11.33
CA SER A 140 -30.55 -24.62 -9.93
C SER A 140 -29.34 -25.53 -9.75
N PHE A 141 -28.86 -25.70 -8.52
CA PHE A 141 -27.80 -26.67 -8.24
C PHE A 141 -28.29 -28.13 -8.39
N GLU A 142 -29.60 -28.34 -8.38
CA GLU A 142 -30.25 -29.65 -8.48
C GLU A 142 -30.79 -29.94 -9.88
N ALA A 143 -31.24 -28.90 -10.61
CA ALA A 143 -31.87 -29.02 -11.92
C ALA A 143 -31.11 -28.24 -13.01
N SER A 144 -30.96 -28.84 -14.19
CA SER A 144 -30.39 -28.17 -15.37
C SER A 144 -31.31 -27.06 -15.88
N SER A 145 -30.77 -26.08 -16.61
CA SER A 145 -31.61 -24.99 -17.13
C SER A 145 -32.57 -25.44 -18.22
N SER A 146 -33.79 -24.91 -18.21
CA SER A 146 -34.80 -25.18 -19.23
C SER A 146 -34.52 -24.45 -20.55
N LYS A 147 -34.01 -23.21 -20.48
CA LYS A 147 -33.78 -22.39 -21.69
C LYS A 147 -32.44 -22.63 -22.36
N LYS A 148 -31.36 -22.85 -21.58
CA LYS A 148 -30.01 -23.02 -22.14
C LYS A 148 -29.69 -24.50 -22.29
N LYS A 149 -29.71 -24.99 -23.53
CA LYS A 149 -29.45 -26.40 -23.83
C LYS A 149 -28.07 -26.83 -23.28
N GLY A 150 -28.08 -27.86 -22.44
CA GLY A 150 -26.85 -28.45 -21.86
C GLY A 150 -26.16 -27.56 -20.81
N PHE A 151 -26.78 -26.48 -20.37
CA PHE A 151 -26.21 -25.63 -19.33
C PHE A 151 -26.58 -26.13 -17.94
N VAL A 152 -25.57 -26.19 -17.07
CA VAL A 152 -25.67 -26.53 -15.65
C VAL A 152 -24.82 -25.52 -14.89
N LEU A 153 -25.26 -25.14 -13.68
CA LEU A 153 -24.49 -24.23 -12.83
C LEU A 153 -23.10 -24.82 -12.51
N PRO A 154 -22.02 -24.03 -12.65
CA PRO A 154 -20.69 -24.47 -12.26
C PRO A 154 -20.64 -24.90 -10.80
N ARG A 155 -20.12 -26.10 -10.53
CA ARG A 155 -19.94 -26.58 -9.16
C ARG A 155 -18.70 -25.95 -8.54
N PRO A 156 -18.78 -25.35 -7.35
CA PRO A 156 -17.60 -24.85 -6.66
C PRO A 156 -16.68 -26.01 -6.29
N LYS A 157 -15.36 -25.77 -6.27
CA LYS A 157 -14.37 -26.79 -5.85
C LYS A 157 -14.50 -27.16 -4.37
N MET A 158 -15.01 -26.26 -3.56
CA MET A 158 -15.25 -26.44 -2.13
C MET A 158 -16.75 -26.32 -1.87
N THR A 159 -17.29 -27.18 -1.01
CA THR A 159 -18.69 -27.10 -0.56
C THR A 159 -18.90 -25.93 0.41
N ASN A 160 -17.94 -25.70 1.30
CA ASN A 160 -17.92 -24.57 2.22
C ASN A 160 -16.71 -23.67 1.93
N ALA A 161 -16.94 -22.36 1.81
CA ALA A 161 -15.90 -21.36 1.57
C ALA A 161 -15.27 -20.82 2.88
N ASP A 162 -15.89 -21.07 4.04
CA ASP A 162 -15.37 -20.62 5.34
C ASP A 162 -14.21 -21.52 5.81
N LEU A 163 -13.02 -21.17 5.34
CA LEU A 163 -11.78 -21.83 5.75
C LEU A 163 -11.49 -21.64 7.24
N GLY A 164 -11.89 -20.51 7.83
CA GLY A 164 -11.65 -20.24 9.25
C GLY A 164 -12.38 -21.24 10.13
N ARG A 165 -13.66 -21.50 9.82
CA ARG A 165 -14.44 -22.54 10.49
C ARG A 165 -13.84 -23.94 10.31
N LEU A 166 -13.41 -24.28 9.09
CA LEU A 166 -12.81 -25.59 8.81
C LEU A 166 -11.48 -25.77 9.56
N ILE A 167 -10.62 -24.76 9.53
CA ILE A 167 -9.31 -24.80 10.19
C ILE A 167 -9.48 -24.90 11.70
N ASN A 168 -10.44 -24.19 12.27
CA ASN A 168 -10.68 -24.16 13.72
C ASN A 168 -11.59 -25.30 14.22
N SER A 169 -11.96 -26.24 13.36
CA SER A 169 -12.71 -27.43 13.77
C SER A 169 -11.85 -28.34 14.64
N ASP A 170 -12.49 -29.05 15.57
CA ASP A 170 -11.80 -29.91 16.54
C ASP A 170 -11.06 -31.05 15.85
N GLU A 171 -11.60 -31.57 14.75
CA GLU A 171 -11.00 -32.62 13.93
C GLU A 171 -9.67 -32.18 13.31
N VAL A 172 -9.56 -30.91 12.90
CA VAL A 172 -8.32 -30.35 12.36
C VAL A 172 -7.38 -29.99 13.50
N GLN A 173 -7.86 -29.25 14.51
CA GLN A 173 -7.01 -28.74 15.60
C GLN A 173 -6.45 -29.84 16.50
N SER A 174 -7.13 -30.98 16.65
CA SER A 174 -6.61 -32.14 17.40
C SER A 174 -5.39 -32.79 16.75
N VAL A 175 -5.23 -32.66 15.43
CA VAL A 175 -4.10 -33.23 14.65
C VAL A 175 -3.00 -32.19 14.39
N VAL A 176 -3.35 -30.90 14.33
CA VAL A 176 -2.40 -29.82 14.04
C VAL A 176 -1.36 -29.68 15.15
N LYS A 177 -0.09 -29.61 14.75
CA LYS A 177 1.02 -29.35 15.68
C LYS A 177 0.94 -27.91 16.23
N PRO A 178 1.33 -27.69 17.50
CA PRO A 178 1.34 -26.35 18.07
C PRO A 178 2.29 -25.43 17.29
N ILE A 179 1.95 -24.15 17.25
CA ILE A 179 2.75 -23.14 16.54
C ILE A 179 4.13 -22.96 17.18
N ASN A 180 5.18 -22.97 16.35
CA ASN A 180 6.54 -22.62 16.78
C ASN A 180 6.65 -21.12 17.03
N LYS A 181 6.70 -20.71 18.31
CA LYS A 181 6.79 -19.28 18.70
C LYS A 181 8.18 -18.67 18.54
N GLU A 182 9.22 -19.50 18.46
CA GLU A 182 10.60 -19.03 18.39
C GLU A 182 10.99 -18.64 16.96
N VAL A 183 10.92 -17.35 16.65
CA VAL A 183 11.52 -16.79 15.42
C VAL A 183 12.89 -16.20 15.78
N LYS A 184 13.96 -17.00 15.63
CA LYS A 184 15.34 -16.53 15.84
C LYS A 184 15.78 -15.67 14.66
N ARG A 185 15.75 -14.35 14.83
CA ARG A 185 16.33 -13.42 13.85
C ARG A 185 17.86 -13.44 13.96
N ARG A 186 18.54 -13.36 12.82
CA ARG A 186 20.00 -13.22 12.82
C ARG A 186 20.35 -11.82 13.31
N GLU A 187 20.99 -11.75 14.47
CA GLU A 187 21.60 -10.52 14.97
C GLU A 187 22.96 -10.29 14.33
N ALA A 188 23.40 -9.04 14.27
CA ALA A 188 24.75 -8.71 13.82
C ALA A 188 25.79 -9.41 14.72
N ARG A 189 26.70 -10.16 14.10
CA ARG A 189 27.76 -10.87 14.82
C ARG A 189 28.73 -9.87 15.45
N LYS A 190 28.68 -9.73 16.77
CA LYS A 190 29.65 -8.92 17.52
C LYS A 190 31.00 -9.65 17.56
N ASN A 191 32.07 -8.95 17.20
CA ASN A 191 33.42 -9.51 17.29
C ASN A 191 33.81 -9.65 18.77
N PRO A 192 34.04 -10.86 19.29
CA PRO A 192 34.39 -11.05 20.70
C PRO A 192 35.69 -10.33 21.03
N LEU A 193 36.76 -10.44 20.23
CA LEU A 193 38.05 -9.85 20.56
C LEU A 193 38.02 -8.31 20.75
N LYS A 194 37.06 -7.63 20.10
CA LYS A 194 36.88 -6.17 20.22
C LYS A 194 35.76 -5.77 21.19
N ASN A 195 34.88 -6.70 21.58
CA ASN A 195 33.71 -6.41 22.42
C ASN A 195 33.78 -7.22 23.71
N ALA A 196 34.07 -6.54 24.83
CA ALA A 196 34.24 -7.18 26.13
C ALA A 196 33.00 -7.98 26.59
N ALA A 197 31.78 -7.50 26.32
CA ALA A 197 30.56 -8.24 26.67
C ALA A 197 30.41 -9.53 25.86
N ALA A 198 30.81 -9.50 24.58
CA ALA A 198 30.84 -10.69 23.74
C ALA A 198 31.94 -11.67 24.17
N VAL A 199 33.13 -11.21 24.59
CA VAL A 199 34.13 -12.12 25.21
C VAL A 199 33.60 -12.70 26.50
N LEU A 200 33.03 -11.91 27.39
CA LEU A 200 32.55 -12.39 28.69
C LEU A 200 31.46 -13.45 28.56
N LYS A 201 30.59 -13.32 27.55
CA LYS A 201 29.60 -14.36 27.22
C LYS A 201 30.24 -15.67 26.77
N LEU A 202 31.40 -15.63 26.13
CA LEU A 202 32.13 -16.82 25.65
C LEU A 202 33.13 -17.35 26.68
N ASN A 203 33.77 -16.48 27.45
CA ASN A 203 34.81 -16.77 28.42
C ASN A 203 34.60 -15.92 29.69
N PRO A 204 33.95 -16.49 30.72
CA PRO A 204 33.74 -15.83 32.01
C PRO A 204 35.04 -15.43 32.73
N TYR A 205 36.14 -16.17 32.53
CA TYR A 205 37.44 -15.89 33.15
C TYR A 205 38.16 -14.66 32.56
N PHE A 206 37.69 -14.14 31.41
CA PHE A 206 38.27 -12.94 30.81
C PHE A 206 38.24 -11.73 31.76
N GLY A 207 37.18 -11.60 32.57
CA GLY A 207 37.04 -10.51 33.51
C GLY A 207 38.09 -10.54 34.63
N THR A 208 38.33 -11.72 35.21
CA THR A 208 39.35 -11.91 36.26
C THR A 208 40.75 -11.72 35.70
N ALA A 209 41.06 -12.34 34.56
CA ALA A 209 42.34 -12.20 33.89
C ALA A 209 42.68 -10.72 33.59
N ARG A 210 41.70 -9.94 33.08
CA ARG A 210 41.88 -8.52 32.80
C ARG A 210 42.13 -7.70 34.07
N ARG A 211 41.40 -7.97 35.15
CA ARG A 211 41.65 -7.31 36.45
C ARG A 211 43.05 -7.61 36.97
N MET A 212 43.47 -8.87 36.93
CA MET A 212 44.81 -9.28 37.36
C MET A 212 45.90 -8.61 36.53
N ALA A 213 45.71 -8.50 35.21
CA ALA A 213 46.64 -7.81 34.32
C ALA A 213 46.78 -6.32 34.68
N VAL A 214 45.67 -5.62 34.92
CA VAL A 214 45.68 -4.19 35.32
C VAL A 214 46.38 -3.97 36.66
N LEU A 215 46.10 -4.82 37.66
CA LEU A 215 46.77 -4.74 38.96
C LEU A 215 48.28 -5.01 38.83
N ALA A 216 48.67 -6.00 38.02
CA ALA A 216 50.08 -6.31 37.76
C ALA A 216 50.79 -5.17 37.02
N GLU A 217 50.14 -4.52 36.06
CA GLU A 217 50.68 -3.37 35.34
C GLU A 217 50.89 -2.17 36.28
N ALA A 218 49.92 -1.86 37.13
CA ALA A 218 50.05 -0.79 38.13
C ALA A 218 51.24 -1.04 39.07
N ALA A 219 51.41 -2.29 39.53
CA ALA A 219 52.55 -2.68 40.35
C ALA A 219 53.89 -2.54 39.60
N ARG A 220 53.95 -2.94 38.32
CA ARG A 220 55.15 -2.81 37.47
C ARG A 220 55.54 -1.36 37.24
N VAL A 221 54.58 -0.47 36.98
CA VAL A 221 54.84 0.96 36.77
C VAL A 221 55.41 1.59 38.04
N LYS A 222 54.83 1.27 39.20
CA LYS A 222 55.34 1.72 40.51
C LYS A 222 56.78 1.24 40.75
N ALA A 223 57.03 -0.06 40.59
CA ALA A 223 58.35 -0.65 40.77
C ALA A 223 59.40 -0.07 39.79
N ARG A 224 59.01 0.19 38.54
CA ARG A 224 59.89 0.83 37.54
C ARG A 224 60.26 2.26 37.96
N LYS A 225 59.29 3.04 38.46
CA LYS A 225 59.51 4.41 38.92
C LYS A 225 60.44 4.45 40.12
N GLU A 226 60.25 3.55 41.09
CA GLU A 226 61.12 3.39 42.26
C GLU A 226 62.54 2.99 41.84
N LYS A 227 62.69 2.02 40.93
CA LYS A 227 63.99 1.59 40.40
C LYS A 227 64.71 2.69 39.60
N ILE A 228 63.98 3.51 38.84
CA ILE A 228 64.57 4.66 38.14
C ILE A 228 65.01 5.71 39.17
N ASN A 229 64.22 5.98 40.21
CA ASN A 229 64.58 6.93 41.26
C ASN A 229 65.79 6.47 42.08
N SER A 230 65.93 5.16 42.35
CA SER A 230 67.11 4.63 43.07
C SER A 230 68.38 4.66 42.22
N LYS A 231 68.26 4.53 40.89
CA LYS A 231 69.38 4.65 39.94
C LYS A 231 69.74 6.09 39.59
N ARG A 232 68.84 7.04 39.83
CA ARG A 232 69.12 8.47 39.70
C ARG A 232 69.94 8.91 40.91
N THR A 233 71.26 8.85 40.80
CA THR A 233 72.14 9.63 41.66
C THR A 233 71.89 11.11 41.37
N LYS A 234 71.59 11.91 42.40
CA LYS A 234 71.58 13.37 42.26
C LYS A 234 73.04 13.81 42.17
N LEU A 235 73.57 13.91 40.95
CA LEU A 235 74.88 14.53 40.72
C LEU A 235 74.90 15.91 41.37
N SER A 236 76.02 16.28 42.00
CA SER A 236 76.16 17.65 42.50
C SER A 236 76.10 18.62 41.31
N ALA A 237 75.66 19.87 41.55
CA ALA A 237 75.55 20.85 40.47
C ALA A 237 76.87 21.04 39.70
N GLU A 238 77.99 20.86 40.40
CA GLU A 238 79.35 20.96 39.87
C GLU A 238 79.77 19.74 39.03
N GLU A 239 79.40 18.53 39.43
CA GLU A 239 79.68 17.32 38.63
C GLU A 239 78.84 17.31 37.35
N ALA A 240 77.58 17.71 37.46
CA ALA A 240 76.70 17.87 36.31
C ALA A 240 77.18 18.97 35.35
N SER A 241 77.74 20.06 35.88
CA SER A 241 78.32 21.13 35.04
C SER A 241 79.61 20.68 34.36
N LYS A 242 80.48 19.92 35.05
CA LYS A 242 81.71 19.34 34.47
C LYS A 242 81.41 18.38 33.31
N ILE A 243 80.43 17.49 33.47
CA ILE A 243 80.02 16.56 32.40
C ILE A 243 79.41 17.32 31.22
N LYS A 244 78.56 18.31 31.48
CA LYS A 244 78.01 19.19 30.42
C LYS A 244 79.10 20.03 29.74
N ALA A 245 80.11 20.49 30.49
CA ALA A 245 81.24 21.25 29.96
C ALA A 245 82.13 20.38 29.08
N ALA A 246 82.42 19.14 29.49
CA ALA A 246 83.15 18.18 28.65
C ALA A 246 82.39 17.86 27.35
N GLY A 247 81.07 17.65 27.43
CA GLY A 247 80.23 17.47 26.25
C GLY A 247 80.18 18.70 25.33
N LYS A 248 80.08 19.90 25.91
CA LYS A 248 80.14 21.17 25.15
C LYS A 248 81.51 21.42 24.52
N ALA A 249 82.60 21.10 25.20
CA ALA A 249 83.95 21.24 24.70
C ALA A 249 84.18 20.33 23.49
N TRP A 250 83.73 19.07 23.58
CA TRP A 250 83.75 18.15 22.44
C TRP A 250 82.90 18.66 21.25
N TYR A 251 81.71 19.18 21.51
CA TYR A 251 80.88 19.79 20.46
C TYR A 251 81.52 21.05 19.86
N GLN A 252 82.19 21.90 20.66
CA GLN A 252 82.91 23.09 20.19
C GLN A 252 84.07 22.71 19.26
N THR A 253 84.81 21.64 19.58
CA THR A 253 85.87 21.12 18.68
C THR A 253 85.35 20.61 17.34
N MET A 254 84.05 20.34 17.22
CA MET A 254 83.40 19.90 15.97
C MET A 254 82.72 21.04 15.19
N ILE A 255 82.70 22.28 15.71
CA ILE A 255 81.98 23.41 15.09
C ILE A 255 82.93 24.37 14.34
N SER A 256 84.26 24.30 14.53
CA SER A 256 85.21 25.20 13.87
C SER A 256 86.17 24.49 12.91
N ASP A 257 85.76 24.31 11.65
CA ASP A 257 86.63 24.01 10.50
C ASP A 257 87.05 25.32 9.79
N SER A 258 87.56 26.31 10.53
CA SER A 258 88.14 27.53 9.93
C SER A 258 89.40 27.98 10.68
N ASP A 259 90.54 27.92 9.98
CA ASP A 259 91.87 28.55 10.07
C ASP A 259 92.49 29.00 11.42
N TYR A 260 91.86 28.78 12.57
CA TYR A 260 92.36 29.17 13.90
C TYR A 260 92.57 27.98 14.86
N THR A 261 92.47 26.74 14.37
CA THR A 261 92.69 25.51 15.16
C THR A 261 94.03 24.84 14.92
N GLU A 262 94.97 25.49 14.25
CA GLU A 262 96.27 24.89 13.97
C GLU A 262 97.08 24.60 15.26
N PHE A 263 96.88 25.30 16.38
CA PHE A 263 97.71 25.09 17.58
C PHE A 263 97.43 23.78 18.36
N ASP A 264 96.18 23.34 18.50
CA ASP A 264 95.85 22.09 19.21
C ASP A 264 96.04 20.84 18.32
N VAL A 265 95.88 21.00 17.01
CA VAL A 265 96.21 19.96 16.04
C VAL A 265 97.73 19.80 15.95
N PHE A 266 98.49 20.90 15.97
CA PHE A 266 99.96 20.88 15.90
C PHE A 266 100.61 20.32 17.17
N SER A 267 100.08 20.62 18.36
CA SER A 267 100.56 19.99 19.61
C SER A 267 100.32 18.48 19.64
N LYS A 268 99.18 18.02 19.12
CA LYS A 268 98.90 16.59 18.94
C LYS A 268 99.77 15.93 17.86
N TRP A 269 100.14 16.65 16.81
CA TRP A 269 101.02 16.14 15.75
C TRP A 269 102.50 16.06 16.17
N LEU A 270 103.00 17.06 16.89
CA LEU A 270 104.38 17.06 17.43
C LEU A 270 104.59 15.99 18.49
N GLY A 271 103.57 15.65 19.28
CA GLY A 271 103.65 14.56 20.26
C GLY A 271 103.46 13.14 19.69
N VAL A 272 103.27 13.01 18.37
CA VAL A 272 103.01 11.71 17.70
C VAL A 272 104.13 11.33 16.70
N SER A 273 105.07 12.23 16.39
CA SER A 273 106.21 11.93 15.50
C SER A 273 107.57 11.99 16.20
N GLN A 274 107.82 11.00 17.06
CA GLN A 274 109.07 10.24 17.20
C GLN A 274 108.88 9.09 18.19
#